data_AF-A0A8T4ZN98-F1
#
_entry.id   AF-A0A8T4ZN98-F1
#
_cell.length_a   1.000
_cell.length_b   1.000
_cell.length_c   1.000
_cell.angle_alpha   90.00
_cell.angle_beta   90.00
_cell.angle_gamma   90.00
#
_symmetry.space_group_name_H-M   'P 1'
#
loop_
_entity.id
_entity.type
_entity.pdbx_description
1 polymer ?
#
loop_
_entity_poly.entity_id
_entity_poly.type
_entity_poly.pdbx_seq_one_letter_code
_entity_poly.pdbx_strand_id
1 'polypeptide(L)'
;MNDKGLGILIIVFSIIFMVGYFIWAFAPLIGLSQWITKDISEWAFKLPVVIAIYAVLILILWIGYTMATTPPPIPLEKPLEIEREKASGIKEKRDKET
;
A
#
# COMPACT_ATOMS: atom_id res chain seq x y z
N MET A 1 5.65 28.72 8.16
CA MET A 1 5.32 27.52 8.96
C MET A 1 6.48 27.30 9.91
N ASN A 2 6.23 27.18 11.22
CA ASN A 2 7.29 26.99 12.21
C ASN A 2 7.55 25.49 12.36
N ASP A 3 8.56 24.97 11.65
CA ASP A 3 8.89 23.53 11.65
C ASP A 3 9.15 22.98 13.06
N LYS A 4 9.70 23.82 13.94
CA LYS A 4 9.87 23.52 15.37
C LYS A 4 8.54 23.28 16.10
N GLY A 5 7.51 24.07 15.79
CA GLY A 5 6.18 23.92 16.38
C GLY A 5 5.49 22.64 15.91
N LEU A 6 5.63 22.31 14.62
CA LEU A 6 5.10 21.07 14.06
C LEU A 6 5.81 19.84 14.65
N GLY A 7 7.13 19.90 14.82
CA GLY A 7 7.91 18.84 15.47
C GLY A 7 7.49 18.60 16.93
N ILE A 8 7.33 19.66 17.73
CA ILE A 8 6.87 19.54 19.12
C ILE A 8 5.45 18.97 19.18
N LEU A 9 4.57 19.40 18.29
CA LEU A 9 3.19 18.92 18.22
C LEU A 9 3.16 17.41 17.95
N ILE A 10 3.95 16.91 17.00
CA ILE A 10 4.05 15.48 16.72
C ILE A 10 4.59 14.73 17.94
N ILE A 11 5.63 15.23 18.62
CA ILE A 11 6.19 14.57 19.81
C ILE A 11 5.13 14.44 20.91
N VAL A 12 4.43 15.52 21.23
CA VAL A 12 3.39 15.52 22.26
C VAL A 12 2.26 14.57 21.88
N PHE A 13 1.83 14.62 20.63
CA PHE A 13 0.82 13.72 20.10
C PHE A 13 1.26 12.25 20.22
N SER A 14 2.49 11.91 19.83
CA SER A 14 3.03 10.55 19.96
C SER A 14 3.09 10.09 21.41
N ILE A 15 3.52 10.93 22.35
CA ILE A 15 3.56 10.59 23.78
C ILE A 15 2.15 10.32 24.29
N ILE A 16 1.17 11.16 23.94
CA ILE A 16 -0.23 10.97 24.33
C ILE A 16 -0.76 9.64 23.81
N PHE A 17 -0.53 9.32 22.54
CA PHE A 17 -0.96 8.04 21.95
C PHE A 17 -0.26 6.85 22.59
N MET A 18 1.04 6.96 22.88
CA MET A 18 1.81 5.89 23.53
C MET A 18 1.26 5.58 24.93
N VAL A 19 1.06 6.62 25.75
CA VAL A 19 0.52 6.45 27.11
C VAL A 19 -0.94 6.00 27.06
N GLY A 20 -1.75 6.60 26.20
CA GLY A 20 -3.15 6.25 26.03
C GLY A 20 -3.35 4.80 25.58
N TYR A 21 -2.56 4.33 24.62
CA TYR A 21 -2.57 2.94 24.17
C TYR A 21 -2.13 1.99 25.28
N PHE A 22 -1.07 2.32 26.01
CA PHE A 22 -0.59 1.50 27.13
C PHE A 22 -1.66 1.37 28.23
N ILE A 23 -2.29 2.48 28.62
CA ILE A 23 -3.39 2.46 29.59
C ILE A 23 -4.55 1.64 29.05
N TRP A 24 -4.97 1.84 27.80
CA TRP A 24 -6.09 1.09 27.22
C TRP A 24 -5.82 -0.42 27.16
N ALA A 25 -4.61 -0.84 26.78
CA ALA A 25 -4.24 -2.25 26.67
C ALA A 25 -4.08 -2.95 28.03
N PHE A 26 -3.58 -2.24 29.05
CA PHE A 26 -3.23 -2.81 30.36
C PHE A 26 -4.13 -2.37 31.51
N ALA A 27 -5.19 -1.60 31.25
CA ALA A 27 -6.11 -1.08 32.27
C ALA A 27 -6.59 -2.13 33.29
N PRO A 28 -6.96 -3.36 32.89
CA PRO A 28 -7.43 -4.37 33.83
C PRO A 28 -6.32 -4.90 34.74
N LEU A 29 -5.06 -4.86 34.28
CA LEU A 29 -3.89 -5.34 35.02
C LEU A 29 -3.43 -4.34 36.10
N ILE A 30 -3.62 -3.04 35.84
CA ILE A 30 -3.26 -1.94 36.76
C ILE A 30 -4.39 -1.53 37.72
N GLY A 31 -5.49 -2.30 37.76
CA GLY A 31 -6.61 -2.06 38.67
C GLY A 31 -7.62 -0.99 38.21
N LEU A 32 -7.54 -0.53 36.95
CA LEU A 32 -8.48 0.43 36.35
C LEU A 32 -9.72 -0.26 35.73
N SER A 33 -10.03 -1.49 36.15
CA SER A 33 -11.13 -2.30 35.63
C SER A 33 -12.53 -1.68 35.85
N GLN A 34 -12.64 -0.73 36.79
CA GLN A 34 -13.85 0.05 37.06
C GLN A 34 -14.22 0.99 35.90
N TRP A 35 -13.22 1.48 35.15
CA TRP A 35 -13.41 2.42 34.03
C TRP A 35 -13.25 1.74 32.67
N ILE A 36 -12.37 0.73 32.59
CA ILE A 36 -12.09 0.01 31.34
C ILE A 36 -12.29 -1.48 31.60
N THR A 37 -13.39 -2.01 31.06
CA THR A 37 -13.70 -3.45 31.14
C THR A 37 -12.62 -4.26 30.41
N LYS A 38 -12.40 -5.49 30.88
CA LYS A 38 -11.46 -6.44 30.27
C LYS A 38 -11.70 -6.61 28.77
N ASP A 39 -12.96 -6.75 28.35
CA ASP A 39 -13.34 -6.92 26.94
C ASP A 39 -12.80 -5.77 26.08
N ILE A 40 -12.98 -4.53 26.54
CA ILE A 40 -12.54 -3.32 25.83
C ILE A 40 -11.01 -3.28 25.70
N SER A 41 -10.29 -3.78 26.71
CA SER A 41 -8.82 -3.81 26.68
C SER A 41 -8.29 -4.87 25.70
N GLU A 42 -8.97 -6.00 25.56
CA GLU A 42 -8.59 -7.02 24.58
C GLU A 42 -8.69 -6.52 23.13
N TRP A 43 -9.62 -5.59 22.86
CA TRP A 43 -9.72 -4.95 21.55
C TRP A 43 -8.49 -4.12 21.17
N ALA A 44 -7.69 -3.65 22.14
CA ALA A 44 -6.44 -2.95 21.89
C ALA A 44 -5.41 -3.80 21.12
N PHE A 45 -5.49 -5.13 21.24
CA PHE A 45 -4.63 -6.07 20.52
C PHE A 45 -5.33 -6.65 19.29
N LYS A 46 -6.63 -6.95 19.39
CA LYS A 46 -7.41 -7.52 18.27
C LYS A 46 -7.46 -6.54 17.10
N LEU A 47 -7.69 -5.25 17.35
CA LEU A 47 -7.87 -4.25 16.30
C LEU A 47 -6.61 -4.06 15.43
N PRO A 48 -5.38 -3.84 15.96
CA PRO A 48 -4.18 -3.77 15.13
C PRO A 48 -3.92 -5.04 14.32
N VAL A 49 -4.18 -6.22 14.90
CA VAL A 49 -3.99 -7.50 14.22
C VAL A 49 -4.96 -7.64 13.04
N VAL A 50 -6.25 -7.30 13.24
CA VAL A 50 -7.25 -7.32 12.17
C VAL A 50 -6.86 -6.34 11.05
N ILE A 51 -6.44 -5.13 11.39
CA ILE A 51 -5.99 -4.13 10.40
C ILE A 51 -4.80 -4.67 9.59
N ALA A 52 -3.80 -5.28 10.25
CA ALA A 52 -2.64 -5.84 9.57
C ALA A 52 -3.04 -6.97 8.59
N ILE A 53 -3.93 -7.87 9.02
CA ILE A 53 -4.42 -8.96 8.17
C ILE A 53 -5.20 -8.40 6.98
N TYR A 54 -6.11 -7.45 7.20
CA TYR A 54 -6.89 -6.82 6.14
C TYR A 54 -6.01 -6.05 5.15
N ALA A 55 -4.96 -5.38 5.62
CA ALA A 55 -4.01 -4.73 4.74
C ALA A 55 -3.38 -5.73 3.74
N VAL A 56 -2.93 -6.89 4.23
CA VAL A 56 -2.39 -7.95 3.37
C VAL A 56 -3.45 -8.52 2.42
N LEU A 57 -4.67 -8.79 2.92
CA LEU A 57 -5.75 -9.30 2.09
C LEU A 57 -6.17 -8.31 1.00
N ILE A 58 -6.18 -7.01 1.29
CA ILE A 58 -6.44 -5.95 0.30
C ILE A 58 -5.35 -5.94 -0.78
N LEU A 59 -4.08 -6.13 -0.41
CA LEU A 59 -3.00 -6.24 -1.40
C LEU A 59 -3.18 -7.46 -2.31
N ILE A 60 -3.52 -8.62 -1.74
CA ILE A 60 -3.79 -9.85 -2.52
C ILE A 60 -5.00 -9.65 -3.44
N LEU A 61 -6.09 -9.08 -2.91
CA LEU A 61 -7.29 -8.75 -3.66
C LEU A 61 -6.97 -7.81 -4.82
N TRP A 62 -6.14 -6.78 -4.59
CA TRP A 62 -5.71 -5.83 -5.61
C TRP A 62 -4.91 -6.52 -6.72
N ILE A 63 -3.93 -7.36 -6.37
CA ILE A 63 -3.15 -8.13 -7.35
C ILE A 63 -4.07 -9.04 -8.16
N GLY A 64 -4.96 -9.78 -7.49
CA GLY A 64 -5.95 -10.63 -8.15
C GLY A 64 -6.84 -9.84 -9.12
N TYR A 65 -7.29 -8.65 -8.71
CA TYR A 65 -8.06 -7.74 -9.57
C TYR A 65 -7.29 -7.31 -10.82
N THR A 66 -6.01 -6.94 -10.67
CA THR A 66 -5.18 -6.59 -11.83
C THR A 66 -4.97 -7.76 -12.79
N MET A 67 -4.74 -8.99 -12.29
CA MET A 67 -4.60 -10.17 -13.16
C MET A 67 -5.90 -10.51 -13.89
N ALA A 68 -7.05 -10.38 -13.22
CA ALA A 68 -8.36 -10.63 -13.83
C ALA A 68 -8.71 -9.59 -14.92
N THR A 69 -8.15 -8.38 -14.84
CA THR A 69 -8.44 -7.28 -15.76
C THR A 69 -7.35 -7.06 -16.82
N THR A 70 -6.20 -7.74 -16.72
CA THR A 70 -5.19 -7.73 -17.78
C THR A 70 -5.52 -8.73 -18.89
N PRO A 71 -5.83 -8.27 -20.13
CA PRO A 71 -5.95 -9.15 -21.27
C PRO A 71 -4.60 -9.85 -21.54
N PRO A 72 -4.62 -11.10 -22.04
CA PRO A 72 -3.41 -11.88 -22.25
C PRO A 72 -2.41 -11.12 -23.13
N PRO A 73 -1.11 -11.16 -22.79
CA PRO A 73 -0.08 -10.45 -23.54
C PRO A 73 -0.11 -10.88 -25.01
N ILE A 74 -0.15 -9.88 -25.89
CA ILE A 74 -0.21 -10.09 -27.35
C ILE A 74 1.03 -10.89 -27.79
N PRO A 75 0.86 -11.98 -28.56
CA PRO A 75 1.99 -12.76 -29.06
C PRO A 75 2.99 -11.86 -29.79
N LEU A 76 4.26 -11.92 -29.37
CA LEU A 76 5.38 -11.12 -29.88
C LEU A 76 5.79 -11.46 -31.33
N GLU A 77 4.97 -12.16 -32.10
CA GLU A 77 5.26 -12.54 -33.48
C GLU A 77 5.07 -11.36 -34.46
N LYS A 78 4.26 -10.36 -34.12
CA LYS A 78 3.91 -9.24 -35.02
C LYS A 78 4.73 -7.94 -34.91
N PRO A 79 5.33 -7.55 -33.76
CA PRO A 79 6.06 -6.27 -33.66
C PRO A 79 7.30 -6.22 -34.57
N LEU A 80 7.99 -7.34 -34.73
CA LEU A 80 9.24 -7.41 -35.51
C LEU A 80 9.00 -7.31 -37.02
N GLU A 81 7.85 -7.77 -37.54
CA GLU A 81 7.51 -7.65 -38.95
C GLU A 81 7.20 -6.21 -39.35
N ILE A 82 6.44 -5.48 -38.52
CA ILE A 82 6.07 -4.08 -38.80
C ILE A 82 7.31 -3.16 -38.76
N GLU A 83 8.25 -3.41 -37.84
CA GLU A 83 9.52 -2.67 -37.79
C GLU A 83 10.45 -3.05 -38.96
N ARG A 84 10.52 -4.33 -39.35
CA ARG A 84 11.28 -4.75 -40.53
C ARG A 84 10.73 -4.18 -41.82
N GLU A 85 9.41 -4.19 -42.01
CA GLU A 85 8.76 -3.70 -43.22
C GLU A 85 8.91 -2.17 -43.36
N LYS A 86 8.82 -1.43 -42.24
CA LYS A 86 9.15 0.01 -42.22
C LYS A 86 10.62 0.26 -42.54
N ALA A 87 11.54 -0.53 -41.98
CA ALA A 87 12.97 -0.37 -42.24
C ALA A 87 13.36 -0.70 -43.69
N SER A 88 12.74 -1.72 -44.31
CA SER A 88 12.98 -2.07 -45.71
C SER A 88 12.37 -1.06 -46.68
N GLY A 89 11.16 -0.56 -46.41
CA GLY A 89 10.51 0.47 -47.24
C GLY A 89 11.24 1.81 -47.23
N ILE A 90 11.92 2.17 -46.12
CA ILE A 90 12.74 3.38 -46.02
C ILE A 90 14.05 3.23 -46.81
N LYS A 91 14.69 2.06 -46.79
CA LYS A 91 15.91 1.80 -47.59
C LYS A 91 15.63 1.83 -49.08
N GLU A 92 14.57 1.18 -49.53
CA GLU A 92 14.23 1.12 -50.95
C GLU A 92 13.88 2.50 -51.54
N LYS A 93 13.24 3.38 -50.77
CA LYS A 93 13.01 4.77 -51.20
C LYS A 93 14.30 5.57 -51.29
N ARG A 94 15.25 5.36 -50.38
CA ARG A 94 16.53 6.08 -50.34
C ARG A 94 17.44 5.68 -51.51
N ASP A 95 17.42 4.41 -51.90
CA ASP A 95 18.23 3.88 -53.01
C ASP A 95 17.64 4.23 -54.40
N LYS A 96 16.37 4.65 -54.47
CA LYS A 96 15.74 5.14 -55.73
C LYS A 96 15.84 6.66 -55.90
N GLU A 97 16.25 7.38 -54.86
CA GLU A 97 16.38 8.84 -54.82
C GLU A 97 17.85 9.30 -54.90
N THR A 98 18.79 8.36 -55.07
CA THR A 98 20.22 8.58 -55.38
C THR A 98 20.56 8.05 -56.77
#